data_AF-A0A1W9QLM9-F1
#
_entry.id   AF-A0A1W9QLM9-F1
#
_cell.length_a   1.000
_cell.length_b   1.000
_cell.length_c   1.000
_cell.angle_alpha   90.00
_cell.angle_beta   90.00
_cell.angle_gamma   90.00
#
_symmetry.space_group_name_H-M   'P 1'
#
loop_
_entity.id
_entity.type
_entity.pdbx_description
1 polymer ?
#
loop_
_entity_poly.entity_id
_entity_poly.type
_entity_poly.pdbx_seq_one_letter_code
_entity_poly.pdbx_strand_id
1 'polypeptide(L)'
;MQKLSLSTSAQQIIDSYLKMKIGNKTIACPYFINHFHSKAGLRVFLGKGTANEIIEEIKIIAQQKNINLETISKEELYKLLNKRHLGIDCSALATYILKSEYEEKKQINIIHKIHIVSFWKNPFRYLISLIRPIENISVKVLASNKNSREIKDINQILPGDMIIRYNLRHVLLVKEIEIENNVIQKITLVHAPKPIKKEYKGPGVQEIKASFVGLSQSNIKNLQQQINEEKIIIRRLKF
;
A
#
# COMPACT_ATOMS: atom_id res chain seq x y z
N MET A 1 -27.40 -5.76 -6.95
CA MET A 1 -25.98 -5.33 -6.88
C MET A 1 -25.43 -5.62 -5.49
N GLN A 2 -24.41 -6.48 -5.39
CA GLN A 2 -23.76 -6.85 -4.13
C GLN A 2 -22.43 -6.10 -4.01
N LYS A 3 -22.14 -5.52 -2.84
CA LYS A 3 -20.89 -4.80 -2.57
C LYS A 3 -20.10 -5.54 -1.51
N LEU A 4 -18.85 -5.87 -1.82
CA LEU A 4 -17.89 -6.48 -0.88
C LEU A 4 -16.75 -5.50 -0.63
N SER A 5 -16.35 -5.32 0.63
CA SER A 5 -15.28 -4.40 1.01
C SER A 5 -14.35 -4.97 2.07
N LEU A 6 -13.20 -4.32 2.24
CA LEU A 6 -12.31 -4.52 3.38
C LEU A 6 -13.04 -4.25 4.70
N SER A 7 -12.52 -4.82 5.78
CA SER A 7 -13.01 -4.67 7.14
C SER A 7 -12.97 -3.22 7.61
N THR A 8 -13.68 -2.91 8.69
CA THR A 8 -13.75 -1.54 9.21
C THR A 8 -12.37 -1.05 9.66
N SER A 9 -11.59 -1.89 10.34
CA SER A 9 -10.23 -1.53 10.75
C SER A 9 -9.30 -1.31 9.56
N ALA A 10 -9.38 -2.15 8.52
CA ALA A 10 -8.59 -1.96 7.31
C ALA A 10 -8.95 -0.66 6.58
N GLN A 11 -10.23 -0.28 6.57
CA GLN A 11 -10.68 1.02 6.06
C GLN A 11 -10.16 2.19 6.90
N GLN A 12 -10.10 2.06 8.23
CA GLN A 12 -9.51 3.08 9.11
C GLN A 12 -8.02 3.27 8.83
N ILE A 13 -7.27 2.19 8.56
CA ILE A 13 -5.87 2.29 8.13
C ILE A 13 -5.76 3.07 6.82
N ILE A 14 -6.59 2.75 5.82
CA ILE A 14 -6.62 3.50 4.55
C ILE A 14 -6.89 4.98 4.80
N ASP A 15 -7.93 5.28 5.58
CA ASP A 15 -8.32 6.65 5.90
C ASP A 15 -7.22 7.42 6.64
N SER A 16 -6.47 6.75 7.53
CA SER A 16 -5.35 7.38 8.23
C SER A 16 -4.27 7.91 7.29
N TYR A 17 -4.05 7.24 6.15
CA TYR A 17 -3.11 7.70 5.12
C TYR A 17 -3.75 8.65 4.11
N LEU A 18 -5.04 8.54 3.81
CA LEU A 18 -5.73 9.46 2.89
C LEU A 18 -6.00 10.83 3.52
N LYS A 19 -6.19 10.87 4.84
CA LYS A 19 -6.68 12.04 5.59
C LYS A 19 -5.76 12.35 6.78
N MET A 20 -4.44 12.42 6.54
CA MET A 20 -3.49 12.83 7.57
C MET A 20 -3.74 14.29 7.96
N LYS A 21 -3.93 14.52 9.26
CA LYS A 21 -4.08 15.87 9.83
C LYS A 21 -2.73 16.38 10.31
N ILE A 22 -2.22 17.44 9.68
CA ILE A 22 -0.95 18.09 10.03
C ILE A 22 -1.22 19.60 10.12
N GLY A 23 -1.12 20.16 11.32
CA GLY A 23 -1.70 21.48 11.64
C GLY A 23 -3.18 21.53 11.27
N ASN A 24 -3.63 22.65 10.72
CA ASN A 24 -4.98 22.84 10.18
C ASN A 24 -5.26 22.16 8.82
N LYS A 25 -4.37 21.30 8.31
CA LYS A 25 -4.47 20.72 6.95
C LYS A 25 -4.77 19.24 6.99
N THR A 26 -5.62 18.81 6.07
CA THR A 26 -5.83 17.39 5.75
C THR A 26 -5.19 17.09 4.40
N ILE A 27 -4.21 16.19 4.39
CA ILE A 27 -3.49 15.77 3.20
C ILE A 27 -3.41 14.24 3.10
N ALA A 28 -3.22 13.74 1.89
CA ALA A 28 -2.88 12.34 1.68
C ALA A 28 -1.37 12.13 1.92
N CYS A 29 -1.00 10.96 2.45
CA CYS A 29 0.38 10.60 2.69
C CYS A 29 1.17 10.53 1.38
N PRO A 30 2.26 11.28 1.22
CA PRO A 30 3.05 11.22 0.00
C PRO A 30 3.66 9.83 -0.18
N TYR A 31 3.80 9.44 -1.44
CA TYR A 31 4.50 8.20 -1.76
C TYR A 31 6.02 8.35 -1.53
N PHE A 32 6.62 7.30 -0.99
CA PHE A 32 8.05 7.22 -0.75
C PHE A 32 8.67 5.98 -1.40
N ILE A 33 9.84 6.15 -2.04
CA ILE A 33 10.70 5.05 -2.47
C ILE A 33 12.02 5.14 -1.72
N ASN A 34 12.37 4.06 -1.03
CA ASN A 34 13.70 3.86 -0.50
C ASN A 34 14.66 3.44 -1.63
N HIS A 35 15.24 4.40 -2.34
CA HIS A 35 16.17 4.15 -3.45
C HIS A 35 17.45 3.43 -3.02
N PHE A 36 17.89 3.64 -1.78
CA PHE A 36 19.09 3.01 -1.24
C PHE A 36 18.84 1.59 -0.69
N HIS A 37 17.58 1.14 -0.69
CA HIS A 37 17.17 -0.12 -0.07
C HIS A 37 17.67 -0.31 1.36
N SER A 38 17.94 0.80 2.07
CA SER A 38 18.43 0.75 3.44
C SER A 38 17.40 0.10 4.34
N LYS A 39 17.87 -0.75 5.25
CA LYS A 39 17.03 -1.34 6.31
C LYS A 39 17.46 -0.86 7.69
N ALA A 40 18.54 -0.08 7.76
CA ALA A 40 19.04 0.58 8.94
C ALA A 40 18.48 2.01 8.96
N GLY A 41 17.85 2.40 10.06
CA GLY A 41 17.14 3.69 10.20
C GLY A 41 15.73 3.53 10.76
N LEU A 42 15.12 4.62 11.20
CA LEU A 42 13.75 4.62 11.70
C LEU A 42 12.76 4.32 10.58
N ARG A 43 11.69 3.58 10.89
CA ARG A 43 10.67 3.14 9.91
C ARG A 43 10.15 4.28 9.04
N VAL A 44 9.88 5.42 9.66
CA VAL A 44 9.35 6.61 9.01
C VAL A 44 10.24 7.07 7.85
N PHE A 45 11.57 7.08 8.04
CA PHE A 45 12.54 7.46 7.02
C PHE A 45 12.83 6.37 5.97
N LEU A 46 12.31 5.16 6.18
CA LEU A 46 12.39 4.05 5.23
C LEU A 46 11.11 3.90 4.40
N GLY A 47 10.12 4.79 4.59
CA GLY A 47 8.79 4.69 3.98
C GLY A 47 7.94 3.58 4.56
N LYS A 48 8.22 3.19 5.80
CA LYS A 48 7.62 2.06 6.50
C LYS A 48 6.92 2.48 7.80
N GLY A 49 6.82 3.78 8.06
CA GLY A 49 6.12 4.30 9.24
C GLY A 49 4.61 4.33 9.05
N THR A 50 3.88 4.22 10.14
CA THR A 50 2.44 4.49 10.22
C THR A 50 2.13 5.95 9.93
N ALA A 51 0.88 6.26 9.58
CA ALA A 51 0.44 7.64 9.39
C ALA A 51 0.72 8.51 10.63
N ASN A 52 0.49 7.97 11.83
CA ASN A 52 0.78 8.67 13.08
C ASN A 52 2.28 8.90 13.30
N GLU A 53 3.13 7.89 13.06
CA GLU A 53 4.60 8.08 13.13
C GLU A 53 5.09 9.16 12.15
N ILE A 54 4.50 9.23 10.94
CA ILE A 54 4.81 10.28 9.95
C ILE A 54 4.38 11.66 10.47
N ILE A 55 3.19 11.77 11.06
CA ILE A 55 2.64 13.01 11.64
C ILE A 55 3.48 13.50 12.82
N GLU A 56 3.89 12.61 13.72
CA GLU A 56 4.72 12.97 14.87
C GLU A 56 6.12 13.40 14.43
N GLU A 57 6.73 12.70 13.46
CA GLU A 57 8.05 13.06 12.96
C GLU A 57 8.06 14.44 12.29
N ILE A 58 7.03 14.78 11.49
CA ILE A 58 6.97 16.10 10.87
C ILE A 58 6.77 17.22 11.90
N LYS A 59 6.06 16.96 13.01
CA LYS A 59 5.93 17.93 14.12
C LYS A 59 7.29 18.20 14.77
N ILE A 60 8.06 17.14 15.05
CA ILE A 60 9.41 17.26 15.63
C ILE A 60 10.31 18.07 14.69
N ILE A 61 10.31 17.74 13.39
CA ILE A 61 11.12 18.47 12.39
C ILE A 61 10.69 19.93 12.27
N ALA A 62 9.39 20.20 12.29
CA ALA A 62 8.86 21.55 12.21
C ALA A 62 9.30 22.40 13.42
N GLN A 63 9.23 21.84 14.63
CA GLN A 63 9.73 22.49 15.83
C GLN A 63 11.24 22.76 15.76
N GLN A 64 12.04 21.78 15.34
CA GLN A 64 13.50 21.94 15.17
C GLN A 64 13.89 23.00 14.14
N LYS A 65 13.00 23.29 13.18
CA LYS A 65 13.25 24.24 12.09
C LYS A 65 12.45 25.53 12.22
N ASN A 66 11.76 25.74 13.35
CA ASN A 66 10.87 26.88 13.57
C ASN A 66 9.85 27.09 12.43
N ILE A 67 9.31 25.99 11.89
CA ILE A 67 8.28 26.00 10.85
C ILE A 67 6.90 25.94 11.51
N ASN A 68 6.03 26.89 11.19
CA ASN A 68 4.65 26.87 11.67
C ASN A 68 3.77 25.99 10.75
N LEU A 69 3.40 24.79 11.23
CA LEU A 69 2.54 23.86 10.50
C LEU A 69 1.10 24.36 10.29
N GLU A 70 0.64 25.33 11.09
CA GLU A 70 -0.68 25.94 10.92
C GLU A 70 -0.75 26.85 9.70
N THR A 71 0.34 27.55 9.38
CA THR A 71 0.36 28.56 8.31
C THR A 71 0.99 28.05 7.00
N ILE A 72 1.86 27.04 7.05
CA ILE A 72 2.54 26.48 5.86
C ILE A 72 1.54 26.07 4.77
N SER A 73 1.72 26.44 3.51
CA SER A 73 0.77 26.03 2.47
C SER A 73 0.76 24.50 2.25
N LYS A 74 -0.32 23.97 1.66
CA LYS A 74 -0.40 22.53 1.34
C LYS A 74 0.73 22.08 0.39
N GLU A 75 1.11 22.92 -0.57
CA GLU A 75 2.22 22.63 -1.49
C GLU A 75 3.56 22.59 -0.77
N GLU A 76 3.83 23.57 0.11
CA GLU A 76 5.06 23.61 0.91
C GLU A 76 5.13 22.45 1.90
N LEU A 77 4.00 22.03 2.48
CA LEU A 77 3.94 20.86 3.34
C LEU A 77 4.32 19.57 2.59
N TYR A 78 3.80 19.36 1.37
CA TYR A 78 4.24 18.23 0.54
C TYR A 78 5.73 18.33 0.18
N LYS A 79 6.23 19.51 -0.18
CA LYS A 79 7.66 19.74 -0.44
C LYS A 79 8.50 19.40 0.78
N LEU A 80 8.05 19.78 1.97
CA LEU A 80 8.74 19.51 3.23
C LEU A 80 8.77 18.01 3.55
N LEU A 81 7.64 17.31 3.46
CA LEU A 81 7.56 15.87 3.66
C LEU A 81 8.46 15.10 2.69
N ASN A 82 8.40 15.44 1.39
CA ASN A 82 9.23 14.83 0.36
C ASN A 82 10.72 15.09 0.60
N LYS A 83 11.10 16.33 0.91
CA LYS A 83 12.50 16.72 1.23
C LYS A 83 13.04 16.00 2.47
N ARG A 84 12.16 15.64 3.40
CA ARG A 84 12.49 14.91 4.63
C ARG A 84 12.30 13.40 4.53
N HIS A 85 12.01 12.88 3.34
CA HIS A 85 11.81 11.44 3.12
C HIS A 85 10.68 10.86 3.98
N LEU A 86 9.67 11.68 4.29
CA LEU A 86 8.51 11.29 5.07
C LEU A 86 7.37 10.93 4.12
N GLY A 87 6.99 9.67 4.11
CA GLY A 87 5.93 9.14 3.27
C GLY A 87 5.79 7.64 3.44
N ILE A 88 4.98 7.01 2.60
CA ILE A 88 4.72 5.56 2.66
C ILE A 88 5.08 4.88 1.34
N ASP A 89 5.77 3.75 1.44
CA ASP A 89 5.99 2.84 0.31
C ASP A 89 4.74 1.98 0.05
N CYS A 90 4.50 1.65 -1.22
CA CYS A 90 3.39 0.83 -1.68
C CYS A 90 3.29 -0.51 -0.92
N SER A 91 4.43 -1.17 -0.66
CA SER A 91 4.42 -2.45 0.06
C SER A 91 4.16 -2.29 1.56
N ALA A 92 4.57 -1.17 2.15
CA ALA A 92 4.27 -0.87 3.55
C ALA A 92 2.78 -0.59 3.73
N LEU A 93 2.21 0.25 2.86
CA LEU A 93 0.78 0.55 2.82
C LEU A 93 -0.03 -0.75 2.70
N ALA A 94 0.27 -1.60 1.72
CA ALA A 94 -0.40 -2.87 1.55
C ALA A 94 -0.26 -3.77 2.79
N THR A 95 0.92 -3.82 3.40
CA THR A 95 1.17 -4.63 4.61
C THR A 95 0.33 -4.18 5.79
N TYR A 96 0.24 -2.86 6.04
CA TYR A 96 -0.57 -2.33 7.15
C TYR A 96 -2.07 -2.61 6.96
N ILE A 97 -2.58 -2.42 5.74
CA ILE A 97 -3.98 -2.67 5.44
C ILE A 97 -4.30 -4.17 5.56
N LEU A 98 -3.46 -5.03 4.95
CA LEU A 98 -3.63 -6.48 5.01
C LEU A 98 -3.51 -7.01 6.45
N LYS A 99 -2.61 -6.44 7.25
CA LYS A 99 -2.47 -6.80 8.67
C LYS A 99 -3.79 -6.57 9.39
N SER A 100 -4.37 -5.38 9.25
CA SER A 100 -5.64 -5.03 9.88
C SER A 100 -6.79 -5.92 9.38
N GLU A 101 -6.87 -6.14 8.08
CA GLU A 101 -7.89 -6.99 7.44
C GLU A 101 -7.89 -8.42 8.00
N TYR A 102 -6.71 -9.02 8.08
CA TYR A 102 -6.55 -10.41 8.55
C TYR A 102 -6.66 -10.53 10.07
N GLU A 103 -6.25 -9.51 10.82
CA GLU A 103 -6.46 -9.46 12.27
C GLU A 103 -7.96 -9.40 12.58
N GLU A 104 -8.74 -8.57 11.88
CA GLU A 104 -10.19 -8.46 12.12
C GLU A 104 -10.99 -9.66 11.58
N LYS A 105 -10.78 -10.06 10.32
CA LYS A 105 -11.60 -11.12 9.70
C LYS A 105 -11.19 -12.54 10.06
N LYS A 106 -9.91 -12.76 10.38
CA LYS A 106 -9.34 -14.11 10.58
C LYS A 106 -8.64 -14.29 11.92
N GLN A 107 -8.48 -13.23 12.73
CA GLN A 107 -7.70 -13.28 13.97
C GLN A 107 -6.25 -13.73 13.72
N ILE A 108 -5.70 -13.41 12.54
CA ILE A 108 -4.33 -13.78 12.14
C ILE A 108 -3.48 -12.52 12.05
N ASN A 109 -2.39 -12.48 12.83
CA ASN A 109 -1.33 -11.51 12.64
C ASN A 109 -0.41 -11.97 11.48
N ILE A 110 -0.61 -11.39 10.30
CA ILE A 110 0.15 -11.78 9.09
C ILE A 110 1.63 -11.47 9.20
N ILE A 111 2.04 -10.52 10.06
CA ILE A 111 3.43 -10.10 10.20
C ILE A 111 4.30 -11.27 10.69
N HIS A 112 3.75 -12.14 11.53
CA HIS A 112 4.44 -13.34 12.03
C HIS A 112 4.30 -14.56 11.10
N LYS A 113 3.39 -14.50 10.11
CA LYS A 113 3.14 -15.59 9.17
C LYS A 113 3.86 -15.40 7.83
N ILE A 114 4.16 -14.17 7.45
CA ILE A 114 4.89 -13.86 6.22
C ILE A 114 6.31 -14.43 6.30
N HIS A 115 6.62 -15.35 5.38
CA HIS A 115 7.97 -15.86 5.19
C HIS A 115 8.83 -14.80 4.48
N ILE A 116 9.69 -14.12 5.23
CA ILE A 116 10.62 -13.12 4.70
C ILE A 116 11.91 -13.78 4.19
N VAL A 117 12.57 -14.57 5.03
CA VAL A 117 13.85 -15.23 4.76
C VAL A 117 13.88 -16.57 5.48
N SER A 118 14.66 -17.52 4.96
CA SER A 118 14.83 -18.83 5.59
C SER A 118 16.01 -18.81 6.55
N PHE A 119 15.80 -19.30 7.79
CA PHE A 119 16.84 -19.41 8.82
C PHE A 119 18.08 -20.15 8.31
N TRP A 120 17.90 -21.32 7.69
CA TRP A 120 18.98 -22.17 7.20
C TRP A 120 19.85 -21.54 6.11
N LYS A 121 19.32 -20.55 5.39
CA LYS A 121 20.10 -19.83 4.36
C LYS A 121 20.84 -18.62 4.92
N ASN A 122 20.26 -17.96 5.93
CA ASN A 122 20.85 -16.77 6.54
C ASN A 122 20.25 -16.53 7.96
N PRO A 123 20.88 -17.10 9.02
CA PRO A 123 20.30 -17.09 10.36
C PRO A 123 20.29 -15.68 10.97
N PHE A 124 21.35 -14.88 10.76
CA PHE A 124 21.42 -13.49 11.22
C PHE A 124 20.33 -12.63 10.58
N ARG A 125 20.13 -12.76 9.27
CA ARG A 125 19.07 -12.02 8.56
C ARG A 125 17.69 -12.47 8.97
N TYR A 126 17.51 -13.74 9.29
CA TYR A 126 16.27 -14.26 9.86
C TYR A 126 15.95 -13.59 11.19
N LEU A 127 16.90 -13.54 12.12
CA LEU A 127 16.70 -12.87 13.40
C LEU A 127 16.34 -11.39 13.25
N ILE A 128 17.05 -10.65 12.39
CA ILE A 128 16.73 -9.24 12.09
C ILE A 128 15.31 -9.10 11.53
N SER A 129 14.87 -10.04 10.70
CA SER A 129 13.52 -10.02 10.12
C SER A 129 12.41 -10.26 11.14
N LEU A 130 12.70 -10.94 12.26
CA LEU A 130 11.74 -11.12 13.36
C LEU A 130 11.59 -9.83 14.18
N ILE A 131 12.68 -9.10 14.39
CA ILE A 131 12.67 -7.85 15.17
C ILE A 131 12.07 -6.70 14.34
N ARG A 132 12.33 -6.68 13.03
CA ARG A 132 11.95 -5.60 12.12
C ARG A 132 11.19 -6.12 10.89
N PRO A 133 10.02 -6.75 11.07
CA PRO A 133 9.36 -7.45 10.00
C PRO A 133 8.83 -6.51 8.92
N ILE A 134 8.20 -5.39 9.29
CA ILE A 134 7.62 -4.41 8.33
C ILE A 134 8.69 -3.86 7.39
N GLU A 135 9.87 -3.54 7.92
CA GLU A 135 11.00 -3.01 7.15
C GLU A 135 11.59 -4.03 6.18
N ASN A 136 11.37 -5.31 6.46
CA ASN A 136 11.83 -6.41 5.63
C ASN A 136 10.77 -6.95 4.67
N ILE A 137 9.51 -6.52 4.79
CA ILE A 137 8.44 -6.86 3.84
C ILE A 137 8.50 -5.90 2.64
N SER A 138 8.72 -6.50 1.47
CA SER A 138 8.71 -5.82 0.16
C SER A 138 7.63 -6.42 -0.73
N VAL A 139 7.34 -5.77 -1.86
CA VAL A 139 6.43 -6.32 -2.89
C VAL A 139 6.84 -7.75 -3.29
N LYS A 140 8.15 -8.02 -3.44
CA LYS A 140 8.67 -9.36 -3.75
C LYS A 140 8.35 -10.40 -2.66
N VAL A 141 8.42 -9.99 -1.39
CA VAL A 141 8.10 -10.88 -0.26
C VAL A 141 6.61 -11.20 -0.29
N LEU A 142 5.74 -10.19 -0.40
CA LEU A 142 4.29 -10.36 -0.50
C LEU A 142 3.90 -11.24 -1.71
N ALA A 143 4.54 -11.00 -2.85
CA ALA A 143 4.28 -11.71 -4.11
C ALA A 143 4.85 -13.13 -4.17
N SER A 144 5.69 -13.54 -3.23
CA SER A 144 6.34 -14.84 -3.32
C SER A 144 5.34 -15.98 -3.22
N ASN A 145 5.59 -17.09 -3.94
CA ASN A 145 4.78 -18.30 -3.87
C ASN A 145 4.69 -18.90 -2.45
N LYS A 146 5.57 -18.50 -1.53
CA LYS A 146 5.52 -18.89 -0.11
C LYS A 146 4.41 -18.17 0.65
N ASN A 147 4.14 -16.91 0.31
CA ASN A 147 3.22 -16.04 1.05
C ASN A 147 1.88 -15.85 0.36
N SER A 148 1.86 -15.92 -0.97
CA SER A 148 0.65 -15.69 -1.77
C SER A 148 0.45 -16.72 -2.88
N ARG A 149 -0.80 -16.91 -3.25
CA ARG A 149 -1.23 -17.67 -4.44
C ARG A 149 -1.72 -16.72 -5.52
N GLU A 150 -1.52 -17.12 -6.77
CA GLU A 150 -1.99 -16.36 -7.93
C GLU A 150 -3.48 -16.59 -8.17
N ILE A 151 -4.19 -15.54 -8.55
CA ILE A 151 -5.60 -15.57 -8.95
C ILE A 151 -5.65 -15.36 -10.46
N LYS A 152 -6.06 -16.41 -11.20
CA LYS A 152 -6.10 -16.39 -12.67
C LYS A 152 -7.44 -15.88 -13.22
N ASP A 153 -8.51 -16.11 -12.48
CA ASP A 153 -9.86 -15.70 -12.86
C ASP A 153 -10.22 -14.37 -12.18
N ILE A 154 -10.59 -13.37 -13.00
CA ILE A 154 -10.97 -12.04 -12.54
C ILE A 154 -12.21 -12.08 -11.63
N ASN A 155 -13.12 -13.02 -11.85
CA ASN A 155 -14.34 -13.14 -11.05
C ASN A 155 -14.07 -13.69 -9.64
N GLN A 156 -12.88 -14.23 -9.41
CA GLN A 156 -12.45 -14.70 -8.08
C GLN A 156 -11.80 -13.60 -7.25
N ILE A 157 -11.63 -12.39 -7.78
CA ILE A 157 -11.04 -11.26 -7.04
C ILE A 157 -11.92 -10.92 -5.84
N LEU A 158 -11.28 -10.68 -4.69
CA LEU A 158 -11.91 -10.26 -3.45
C LEU A 158 -11.20 -9.03 -2.86
N PRO A 159 -11.88 -8.25 -2.00
CA PRO A 159 -11.20 -7.28 -1.15
C PRO A 159 -10.04 -7.92 -0.38
N GLY A 160 -8.91 -7.24 -0.35
CA GLY A 160 -7.65 -7.76 0.22
C GLY A 160 -6.76 -8.50 -0.79
N ASP A 161 -7.18 -8.66 -2.04
CA ASP A 161 -6.28 -9.13 -3.10
C ASP A 161 -5.30 -8.04 -3.53
N MET A 162 -4.09 -8.47 -3.90
CA MET A 162 -3.02 -7.61 -4.35
C MET A 162 -2.91 -7.66 -5.87
N ILE A 163 -2.90 -6.50 -6.51
CA ILE A 163 -2.59 -6.34 -7.92
C ILE A 163 -1.13 -5.85 -8.01
N ILE A 164 -0.26 -6.71 -8.52
CA ILE A 164 1.19 -6.52 -8.49
C ILE A 164 1.72 -6.34 -9.90
N ARG A 165 2.53 -5.31 -10.15
CA ARG A 165 3.24 -5.18 -11.43
C ARG A 165 4.30 -6.30 -11.54
N TYR A 166 4.45 -6.90 -12.70
CA TYR A 166 5.32 -8.06 -12.96
C TYR A 166 6.79 -7.85 -12.62
N ASN A 167 7.29 -6.61 -12.67
CA ASN A 167 8.63 -6.28 -12.20
C ASN A 167 8.79 -6.39 -10.66
N LEU A 168 7.71 -6.67 -9.93
CA LEU A 168 7.61 -6.79 -8.48
C LEU A 168 8.09 -5.53 -7.75
N ARG A 169 7.85 -4.35 -8.34
CA ARG A 169 8.24 -3.04 -7.77
C ARG A 169 7.07 -2.22 -7.27
N HIS A 170 5.84 -2.60 -7.57
CA HIS A 170 4.66 -1.85 -7.19
C HIS A 170 3.48 -2.77 -6.90
N VAL A 171 2.67 -2.41 -5.90
CA VAL A 171 1.47 -3.14 -5.49
C VAL A 171 0.30 -2.16 -5.30
N LEU A 172 -0.87 -2.60 -5.73
CA LEU A 172 -2.16 -1.99 -5.43
C LEU A 172 -2.99 -3.02 -4.64
N LEU A 173 -3.86 -2.55 -3.76
CA LEU A 173 -4.73 -3.42 -2.98
C LEU A 173 -6.19 -3.21 -3.38
N VAL A 174 -6.93 -4.30 -3.53
CA VAL A 174 -8.37 -4.27 -3.76
C VAL A 174 -9.08 -3.87 -2.47
N LYS A 175 -9.67 -2.68 -2.45
CA LYS A 175 -10.44 -2.15 -1.32
C LYS A 175 -11.87 -2.65 -1.33
N GLU A 176 -12.51 -2.61 -2.50
CA GLU A 176 -13.93 -2.86 -2.66
C GLU A 176 -14.22 -3.38 -4.06
N ILE A 177 -15.22 -4.25 -4.17
CA ILE A 177 -15.79 -4.70 -5.44
C ILE A 177 -17.32 -4.60 -5.42
N GLU A 178 -17.90 -4.24 -6.56
CA GLU A 178 -19.34 -4.24 -6.80
C GLU A 178 -19.64 -5.32 -7.85
N ILE A 179 -20.55 -6.23 -7.52
CA ILE A 179 -20.90 -7.42 -8.29
C ILE A 179 -22.37 -7.34 -8.71
N GLU A 180 -22.64 -7.67 -9.96
CA GLU A 180 -23.99 -7.80 -10.51
C GLU A 180 -24.05 -9.04 -11.41
N ASN A 181 -25.07 -9.89 -11.20
CA ASN A 181 -25.24 -11.15 -11.94
C ASN A 181 -23.97 -12.04 -11.94
N ASN A 182 -23.29 -12.15 -10.79
CA ASN A 182 -22.02 -12.86 -10.61
C ASN A 182 -20.83 -12.34 -11.45
N VAL A 183 -20.95 -11.14 -12.02
CA VAL A 183 -19.87 -10.47 -12.76
C VAL A 183 -19.43 -9.23 -11.98
N ILE A 184 -18.12 -9.04 -11.85
CA ILE A 184 -17.56 -7.83 -11.23
C ILE A 184 -17.82 -6.64 -12.16
N GLN A 185 -18.61 -5.69 -11.67
CA GLN A 185 -18.95 -4.46 -12.37
C GLN A 185 -18.02 -3.31 -12.01
N LYS A 186 -17.40 -3.34 -10.83
CA LYS A 186 -16.49 -2.28 -10.40
C LYS A 186 -15.50 -2.77 -9.37
N ILE A 187 -14.27 -2.26 -9.46
CA ILE A 187 -13.21 -2.50 -8.49
C ILE A 187 -12.68 -1.14 -8.02
N THR A 188 -12.62 -0.96 -6.70
CA THR A 188 -11.92 0.16 -6.08
C THR A 188 -10.58 -0.33 -5.54
N LEU A 189 -9.50 0.31 -5.98
CA LEU A 189 -8.13 0.02 -5.60
C LEU A 189 -7.58 1.14 -4.72
N VAL A 190 -6.73 0.79 -3.75
CA VAL A 190 -5.94 1.74 -2.98
C VAL A 190 -4.46 1.52 -3.25
N HIS A 191 -3.72 2.60 -3.47
CA HIS A 191 -2.27 2.53 -3.62
C HIS A 191 -1.58 3.87 -3.35
N ALA A 192 -0.26 3.80 -3.21
CA ALA A 192 0.62 4.97 -3.17
C ALA A 192 1.29 5.14 -4.56
N PRO A 193 0.88 6.11 -5.39
CA PRO A 193 1.34 6.26 -6.77
C PRO A 193 2.78 6.76 -6.81
N LYS A 194 3.60 6.13 -7.65
CA LYS A 194 4.92 6.68 -7.98
C LYS A 194 4.75 8.00 -8.73
N PRO A 195 5.43 9.09 -8.32
CA PRO A 195 5.39 10.34 -9.07
C PRO A 195 5.96 10.18 -10.47
N ILE A 196 5.25 10.75 -11.45
CA ILE A 196 5.67 10.78 -12.86
C ILE A 196 6.76 11.85 -13.07
N LYS A 197 6.71 12.96 -12.31
CA LYS A 197 7.69 14.05 -12.37
C LYS A 197 8.57 14.07 -11.11
N LYS A 198 9.83 14.52 -11.24
CA LYS A 198 10.78 14.67 -10.10
C LYS A 198 10.23 15.60 -9.01
N GLU A 199 9.48 16.62 -9.38
CA GLU A 199 8.76 17.50 -8.47
C GLU A 199 7.35 16.97 -8.21
N TYR A 200 7.25 16.00 -7.31
CA TYR A 200 5.95 15.48 -6.90
C TYR A 200 5.21 16.50 -6.04
N LYS A 201 4.06 16.98 -6.54
CA LYS A 201 3.17 17.91 -5.83
C LYS A 201 1.87 17.23 -5.34
N GLY A 202 1.84 15.90 -5.29
CA GLY A 202 0.65 15.12 -4.93
C GLY A 202 -0.16 14.64 -6.15
N PRO A 203 -1.32 14.01 -5.92
CA PRO A 203 -1.88 13.61 -4.62
C PRO A 203 -1.22 12.31 -4.14
N GLY A 204 -0.94 12.20 -2.84
CA GLY A 204 -0.31 11.06 -2.15
C GLY A 204 -0.97 9.70 -2.37
N VAL A 205 -1.12 8.90 -1.31
CA VAL A 205 -2.00 7.73 -1.33
C VAL A 205 -3.36 8.12 -1.92
N GLN A 206 -3.88 7.27 -2.80
CA GLN A 206 -5.12 7.56 -3.52
C GLN A 206 -5.94 6.29 -3.74
N GLU A 207 -7.23 6.51 -3.99
CA GLU A 207 -8.17 5.47 -4.41
C GLU A 207 -8.46 5.63 -5.90
N ILE A 208 -8.41 4.52 -6.64
CA ILE A 208 -8.76 4.45 -8.06
C ILE A 208 -9.99 3.57 -8.20
N LYS A 209 -11.01 4.07 -8.89
CA LYS A 209 -12.21 3.29 -9.23
C LYS A 209 -12.12 2.88 -10.70
N ALA A 210 -12.19 1.58 -10.96
CA ALA A 210 -12.30 1.02 -12.30
C ALA A 210 -13.70 0.42 -12.46
N SER A 211 -14.51 0.98 -13.35
CA SER A 211 -15.85 0.49 -13.67
C SER A 211 -15.82 -0.34 -14.96
N PHE A 212 -16.61 -1.41 -14.99
CA PHE A 212 -16.80 -2.35 -16.09
C PHE A 212 -18.21 -2.26 -16.71
N VAL A 213 -19.12 -1.51 -16.09
CA VAL A 213 -20.50 -1.29 -16.56
C VAL A 213 -20.51 -0.54 -17.90
N GLY A 214 -21.17 -1.12 -18.92
CA GLY A 214 -21.29 -0.53 -20.26
C GLY A 214 -20.07 -0.72 -21.17
N LEU A 215 -19.04 -1.43 -20.70
CA LEU A 215 -17.85 -1.75 -21.47
C LEU A 215 -18.01 -3.16 -22.03
N SER A 216 -17.94 -3.31 -23.36
CA SER A 216 -18.11 -4.60 -24.04
C SER A 216 -17.16 -5.66 -23.46
N GLN A 217 -17.41 -6.97 -23.69
CA GLN A 217 -16.49 -8.06 -23.33
C GLN A 217 -15.02 -7.78 -23.74
N SER A 218 -14.78 -6.89 -24.71
CA SER A 218 -13.46 -6.39 -25.12
C SER A 218 -12.67 -5.68 -24.01
N ASN A 219 -13.30 -5.13 -22.97
CA ASN A 219 -12.62 -4.31 -21.95
C ASN A 219 -12.30 -5.07 -20.66
N ILE A 220 -13.11 -6.06 -20.30
CA ILE A 220 -12.67 -7.13 -19.41
C ILE A 220 -11.56 -7.91 -20.08
N LYS A 221 -11.68 -8.16 -21.40
CA LYS A 221 -10.57 -8.62 -22.21
C LYS A 221 -9.42 -7.62 -22.18
N ASN A 222 -9.58 -6.29 -22.22
CA ASN A 222 -8.46 -5.35 -22.06
C ASN A 222 -7.82 -5.39 -20.68
N LEU A 223 -8.55 -5.59 -19.58
CA LEU A 223 -7.91 -5.75 -18.26
C LEU A 223 -7.22 -7.11 -18.17
N GLN A 224 -7.82 -8.18 -18.70
CA GLN A 224 -7.17 -9.49 -18.86
C GLN A 224 -5.99 -9.43 -19.83
N GLN A 225 -6.08 -8.62 -20.88
CA GLN A 225 -5.11 -8.41 -21.92
C GLN A 225 -4.04 -7.47 -21.41
N GLN A 226 -4.30 -6.51 -20.51
CA GLN A 226 -3.29 -5.77 -19.74
C GLN A 226 -2.67 -6.65 -18.64
N ILE A 227 -3.43 -7.56 -18.02
CA ILE A 227 -2.86 -8.62 -17.17
C ILE A 227 -1.88 -9.46 -18.01
N ASN A 228 -2.24 -9.77 -19.27
CA ASN A 228 -1.43 -10.55 -20.20
C ASN A 228 -0.32 -9.73 -20.94
N GLU A 229 -0.50 -8.44 -21.19
CA GLU A 229 0.30 -7.54 -22.05
C GLU A 229 1.01 -6.45 -21.22
N GLU A 230 0.34 -5.85 -20.23
CA GLU A 230 0.92 -4.90 -19.26
C GLU A 230 1.61 -5.58 -18.06
N LYS A 231 1.76 -6.91 -18.08
CA LYS A 231 2.55 -7.63 -17.08
C LYS A 231 2.05 -7.31 -15.66
N ILE A 232 0.82 -7.71 -15.32
CA ILE A 232 0.24 -7.55 -13.98
C ILE A 232 -0.14 -8.94 -13.45
N ILE A 233 0.10 -9.19 -12.15
CA ILE A 233 -0.18 -10.46 -11.49
C ILE A 233 -1.10 -10.19 -10.30
N ILE A 234 -2.22 -10.90 -10.21
CA ILE A 234 -3.13 -10.81 -9.08
C ILE A 234 -2.78 -11.91 -8.08
N ARG A 235 -2.59 -11.53 -6.82
CA ARG A 235 -2.17 -12.46 -5.77
C ARG A 235 -2.95 -12.26 -4.47
N ARG A 236 -3.29 -13.37 -3.83
CA ARG A 236 -3.95 -13.44 -2.52
C ARG A 236 -3.01 -14.07 -1.50
N LEU A 237 -2.93 -13.53 -0.27
CA LEU A 237 -2.18 -14.19 0.80
C LEU A 237 -2.76 -15.58 1.10
N LYS A 238 -1.90 -16.53 1.50
CA LYS A 238 -2.27 -17.95 1.71
C LYS A 238 -2.89 -18.27 3.07
N PHE A 239 -2.97 -17.29 3.97
CA PHE A 239 -3.43 -17.47 5.35
C PHE A 239 -4.95 -17.40 5.47
#